data_AF-A0A925TCF3-F1
#
_entry.id   AF-A0A925TCF3-F1
#
_cell.length_a   1.000
_cell.length_b   1.000
_cell.length_c   1.000
_cell.angle_alpha   90.00
_cell.angle_beta   90.00
_cell.angle_gamma   90.00
#
_symmetry.space_group_name_H-M   'P 1'
#
loop_
_entity.id
_entity.type
_entity.pdbx_description
1 polymer ?
#
loop_
_entity_poly.entity_id
_entity_poly.type
_entity_poly.pdbx_seq_one_letter_code
_entity_poly.pdbx_strand_id
1 'polypeptide(L)'
;MPVDPALRAAAFESKAWPFEEARKLVDRAKRSGKTEILFETGYGPSGLPHIGTFGEVARTSMVRHAFATLSDLPSSLLCFSDDMDGLRKVPDNIPNKDMVRQYLGHQLTKIPDPFGEHESFGHHNNAMLRRFLDQFGFDYEFASSTEYYLSGRFDAALLRALERFDEIMAIMLPSLGEERRATYSPFLPIHPETGVVMQVPIAERKLSAGTIIWRDPATGKAFETPVTGGHCKLQWKPDWGMRWYALGVDYEMSGKDLIDSVKLSSRICQVLGAEPPDGFNYELFLD
;
A
#
# COMPACT_ATOMS: atom_id res chain seq x y z
N MET A 1 26.29 11.51 11.13
CA MET A 1 27.76 11.62 11.20
C MET A 1 28.32 11.14 9.86
N PRO A 2 29.37 11.78 9.32
CA PRO A 2 29.99 11.29 8.09
C PRO A 2 30.50 9.86 8.30
N VAL A 3 30.22 8.99 7.34
CA VAL A 3 30.66 7.58 7.37
C VAL A 3 32.18 7.55 7.18
N ASP A 4 32.88 6.72 7.96
CA ASP A 4 34.32 6.50 7.79
C ASP A 4 34.62 6.09 6.33
N PRO A 5 35.51 6.80 5.60
CA PRO A 5 35.88 6.46 4.23
C PRO A 5 36.33 5.01 4.04
N ALA A 6 37.01 4.42 5.01
CA ALA A 6 37.43 3.02 4.95
C ALA A 6 36.22 2.07 5.03
N LEU A 7 35.26 2.37 5.91
CA LEU A 7 34.00 1.62 6.01
C LEU A 7 33.17 1.75 4.72
N ARG A 8 33.08 2.96 4.14
CA ARG A 8 32.39 3.19 2.88
C ARG A 8 33.02 2.41 1.73
N ALA A 9 34.35 2.38 1.63
CA ALA A 9 35.06 1.59 0.62
C ALA A 9 34.77 0.09 0.76
N ALA A 10 34.86 -0.45 1.98
CA ALA A 10 34.53 -1.85 2.25
C ALA A 10 33.06 -2.17 1.95
N ALA A 11 32.14 -1.25 2.23
CA ALA A 11 30.72 -1.38 1.90
C ALA A 11 30.48 -1.46 0.38
N PHE A 12 31.20 -0.67 -0.41
CA PHE A 12 31.10 -0.72 -1.89
C PHE A 12 31.54 -2.08 -2.46
N GLU A 13 32.53 -2.72 -1.86
CA GLU A 13 33.05 -4.04 -2.29
C GLU A 13 32.27 -5.23 -1.70
N SER A 14 31.46 -5.00 -0.66
CA SER A 14 30.72 -6.04 0.04
C SER A 14 29.73 -6.76 -0.88
N LYS A 15 29.77 -8.10 -0.84
CA LYS A 15 28.84 -9.01 -1.52
C LYS A 15 27.63 -9.41 -0.66
N ALA A 16 27.47 -8.80 0.52
CA ALA A 16 26.27 -9.03 1.30
C ALA A 16 25.08 -8.38 0.58
N TRP A 17 23.96 -9.12 0.49
CA TRP A 17 22.78 -8.71 -0.26
C TRP A 17 22.26 -7.29 0.05
N PRO A 18 22.32 -6.74 1.29
CA PRO A 18 21.84 -5.37 1.52
C PRO A 18 22.68 -4.32 0.78
N PHE A 19 23.99 -4.55 0.64
CA PHE A 19 24.88 -3.66 -0.10
C PHE A 19 24.72 -3.81 -1.62
N GLU A 20 24.31 -5.00 -2.11
CA GLU A 20 23.92 -5.18 -3.50
C GLU A 20 22.68 -4.35 -3.85
N GLU A 21 21.64 -4.41 -3.03
CA GLU A 21 20.42 -3.60 -3.23
C GLU A 21 20.71 -2.10 -3.04
N ALA A 22 21.48 -1.73 -2.02
CA ALA A 22 21.83 -0.34 -1.78
C ALA A 22 22.63 0.30 -2.93
N ARG A 23 23.51 -0.45 -3.61
CA ARG A 23 24.22 0.05 -4.80
C ARG A 23 23.26 0.38 -5.95
N LYS A 24 22.22 -0.42 -6.17
CA LYS A 24 21.18 -0.12 -7.17
C LYS A 24 20.51 1.22 -6.86
N LEU A 25 20.23 1.48 -5.59
CA LEU A 25 19.64 2.75 -5.14
C LEU A 25 20.58 3.95 -5.30
N VAL A 26 21.88 3.78 -5.07
CA VAL A 26 22.87 4.82 -5.36
C VAL A 26 22.87 5.18 -6.84
N ASP A 27 22.79 4.18 -7.72
CA ASP A 27 22.75 4.41 -9.16
C ASP A 27 21.40 5.00 -9.60
N ARG A 28 20.29 4.54 -9.02
CA ARG A 28 18.94 5.12 -9.22
C ARG A 28 18.93 6.59 -8.83
N ALA A 29 19.46 6.95 -7.66
CA ALA A 29 19.52 8.34 -7.18
C ALA A 29 20.27 9.25 -8.17
N LYS A 30 21.41 8.78 -8.71
CA LYS A 30 22.18 9.52 -9.71
C LYS A 30 21.41 9.72 -11.02
N ARG A 31 20.67 8.70 -11.47
CA ARG A 31 19.87 8.77 -12.72
C ARG A 31 18.64 9.66 -12.56
N SER A 32 17.96 9.57 -11.43
CA SER A 32 16.71 10.32 -11.17
C SER A 32 16.96 11.76 -10.75
N GLY A 33 18.16 12.08 -10.26
CA GLY A 33 18.49 13.41 -9.71
C GLY A 33 17.78 13.70 -8.38
N LYS A 34 17.20 12.68 -7.73
CA LYS A 34 16.55 12.83 -6.43
C LYS A 34 17.56 13.18 -5.34
N THR A 35 17.12 14.03 -4.42
CA THR A 35 17.91 14.48 -3.27
C THR A 35 17.61 13.69 -2.00
N GLU A 36 16.64 12.76 -2.03
CA GLU A 36 16.27 11.87 -0.94
C GLU A 36 15.77 10.54 -1.53
N ILE A 37 15.97 9.44 -0.79
CA ILE A 37 15.46 8.11 -1.15
C ILE A 37 14.36 7.69 -0.18
N LEU A 38 13.20 7.36 -0.74
CA LEU A 38 12.05 6.87 0.02
C LEU A 38 12.00 5.34 -0.01
N PHE A 39 12.11 4.73 1.16
CA PHE A 39 11.82 3.32 1.39
C PHE A 39 10.39 3.17 1.87
N GLU A 40 9.71 2.10 1.46
CA GLU A 40 8.36 1.77 1.92
C GLU A 40 8.28 0.32 2.41
N THR A 41 7.38 0.08 3.37
CA THR A 41 6.85 -1.25 3.73
C THR A 41 5.35 -1.17 3.90
N GLY A 42 4.64 -2.26 3.61
CA GLY A 42 3.18 -2.35 3.67
C GLY A 42 2.65 -3.17 4.84
N TYR A 43 1.50 -2.77 5.38
CA TYR A 43 0.79 -3.52 6.41
C TYR A 43 -0.72 -3.50 6.15
N GLY A 44 -1.32 -4.69 6.07
CA GLY A 44 -2.78 -4.85 6.05
C GLY A 44 -3.32 -5.00 7.48
N PRO A 45 -3.95 -3.98 8.09
CA PRO A 45 -4.30 -3.96 9.51
C PRO A 45 -5.63 -4.68 9.80
N SER A 46 -5.84 -5.82 9.14
CA SER A 46 -7.00 -6.69 9.36
C SER A 46 -6.76 -7.79 10.40
N GLY A 47 -5.54 -7.84 10.95
CA GLY A 47 -5.14 -8.70 12.07
C GLY A 47 -3.83 -8.18 12.69
N LEU A 48 -3.43 -8.75 13.82
CA LEU A 48 -2.25 -8.31 14.57
C LEU A 48 -0.95 -8.46 13.75
N PRO A 49 0.05 -7.58 13.96
CA PRO A 49 1.36 -7.71 13.33
C PRO A 49 2.02 -9.03 13.75
N HIS A 50 2.65 -9.72 12.79
CA HIS A 50 3.33 -11.00 13.01
C HIS A 50 4.81 -10.92 12.60
N ILE A 51 5.56 -12.01 12.77
CA ILE A 51 7.00 -12.05 12.47
C ILE A 51 7.31 -11.74 11.00
N GLY A 52 6.42 -12.10 10.07
CA GLY A 52 6.51 -11.64 8.67
C GLY A 52 6.52 -10.11 8.52
N THR A 53 5.59 -9.39 9.15
CA THR A 53 5.53 -7.91 9.16
C THR A 53 6.81 -7.32 9.75
N PHE A 54 7.31 -7.90 10.86
CA PHE A 54 8.61 -7.53 11.43
C PHE A 54 9.74 -7.71 10.41
N GLY A 55 9.78 -8.87 9.75
CA GLY A 55 10.83 -9.23 8.82
C GLY A 55 10.91 -8.29 7.62
N GLU A 56 9.77 -7.79 7.14
CA GLU A 56 9.71 -6.80 6.08
C GLU A 56 10.38 -5.48 6.49
N VAL A 57 10.00 -4.92 7.65
CA VAL A 57 10.59 -3.68 8.20
C VAL A 57 12.07 -3.87 8.54
N ALA A 58 12.44 -5.00 9.14
CA ALA A 58 13.81 -5.29 9.50
C ALA A 58 14.73 -5.40 8.28
N ARG A 59 14.32 -6.13 7.23
CA ARG A 59 15.11 -6.28 6.00
C ARG A 59 15.22 -4.96 5.23
N THR A 60 14.13 -4.20 5.14
CA THR A 60 14.15 -2.88 4.50
C THR A 60 15.09 -1.93 5.25
N SER A 61 15.09 -1.98 6.59
CA SER A 61 16.02 -1.21 7.43
C SER A 61 17.49 -1.62 7.21
N MET A 62 17.78 -2.90 6.95
CA MET A 62 19.14 -3.35 6.58
C MET A 62 19.62 -2.70 5.27
N VAL A 63 18.75 -2.62 4.26
CA VAL A 63 19.08 -1.97 2.98
C VAL A 63 19.21 -0.46 3.15
N ARG A 64 18.31 0.18 3.91
CA ARG A 64 18.40 1.60 4.21
C ARG A 64 19.70 1.96 4.93
N HIS A 65 20.11 1.14 5.90
CA HIS A 65 21.40 1.31 6.58
C HIS A 65 22.59 1.12 5.62
N ALA A 66 22.55 0.10 4.77
CA ALA A 66 23.57 -0.11 3.75
C ALA A 66 23.64 1.09 2.78
N PHE A 67 22.50 1.63 2.36
CA PHE A 67 22.42 2.83 1.53
C PHE A 67 23.05 4.05 2.21
N ALA A 68 22.72 4.31 3.48
CA ALA A 68 23.31 5.41 4.26
C ALA A 68 24.83 5.23 4.47
N THR A 69 25.34 4.01 4.39
CA THR A 69 26.79 3.75 4.43
C THR A 69 27.47 4.14 3.11
N LEU A 70 26.81 3.88 1.98
CA LEU A 70 27.30 4.12 0.63
C LEU A 70 27.09 5.56 0.11
N SER A 71 26.08 6.25 0.63
CA SER A 71 25.60 7.54 0.14
C SER A 71 25.45 8.55 1.27
N ASP A 72 25.66 9.83 0.96
CA ASP A 72 25.37 10.95 1.86
C ASP A 72 23.94 11.50 1.68
N LEU A 73 23.17 10.96 0.73
CA LEU A 73 21.78 11.37 0.54
C LEU A 73 20.91 10.94 1.73
N PRO A 74 19.99 11.79 2.19
CA PRO A 74 19.00 11.42 3.19
C PRO A 74 18.11 10.27 2.67
N SER A 75 17.58 9.51 3.62
CA SER A 75 16.59 8.49 3.35
C SER A 75 15.59 8.37 4.49
N SER A 76 14.35 8.03 4.16
CA SER A 76 13.25 7.80 5.09
C SER A 76 12.62 6.44 4.83
N LEU A 77 11.97 5.88 5.85
CA LEU A 77 11.22 4.63 5.76
C LEU A 77 9.76 4.90 6.12
N LEU A 78 8.86 4.66 5.18
CA LEU A 78 7.42 4.79 5.37
C LEU A 78 6.81 3.41 5.64
N CYS A 79 6.26 3.22 6.83
CA CYS A 79 5.42 2.07 7.15
C CYS A 79 3.97 2.43 6.84
N PHE A 80 3.49 1.98 5.67
CA PHE A 80 2.18 2.31 5.15
C PHE A 80 1.13 1.27 5.57
N SER A 81 0.04 1.74 6.15
CA SER A 81 -1.08 0.90 6.62
C SER A 81 -2.29 1.01 5.69
N ASP A 82 -2.72 -0.10 5.12
CA ASP A 82 -3.89 -0.22 4.25
C ASP A 82 -5.22 -0.26 5.05
N ASP A 83 -5.34 0.59 6.07
CA ASP A 83 -6.48 0.67 7.01
C ASP A 83 -7.81 1.19 6.44
N MET A 84 -7.83 1.63 5.18
CA MET A 84 -9.06 1.99 4.46
C MET A 84 -9.69 0.78 3.77
N ASP A 85 -8.99 -0.36 3.72
CA ASP A 85 -9.51 -1.57 3.09
C ASP A 85 -10.77 -2.08 3.80
N GLY A 86 -11.69 -2.65 3.00
CA GLY A 86 -12.90 -3.26 3.53
C GLY A 86 -12.63 -4.59 4.24
N LEU A 87 -13.18 -4.79 5.43
CA LEU A 87 -13.04 -6.06 6.17
C LEU A 87 -13.70 -7.22 5.40
N ARG A 88 -12.89 -8.18 4.94
CA ARG A 88 -13.39 -9.32 4.14
C ARG A 88 -13.92 -10.48 4.98
N LYS A 89 -13.31 -10.72 6.13
CA LYS A 89 -13.66 -11.80 7.06
C LYS A 89 -13.36 -11.35 8.48
N VAL A 90 -14.11 -11.85 9.44
CA VAL A 90 -13.85 -11.62 10.87
C VAL A 90 -12.67 -12.50 11.29
N PRO A 91 -11.60 -11.94 11.90
CA PRO A 91 -10.50 -12.74 12.43
C PRO A 91 -10.94 -13.67 13.56
N ASP A 92 -10.29 -14.82 13.68
CA ASP A 92 -10.63 -15.80 14.70
C ASP A 92 -10.03 -15.49 16.08
N ASN A 93 -9.01 -14.64 16.13
CA ASN A 93 -8.24 -14.31 17.32
C ASN A 93 -8.65 -12.99 17.98
N ILE A 94 -9.87 -12.50 17.73
CA ILE A 94 -10.39 -11.26 18.34
C ILE A 94 -11.61 -11.54 19.24
N PRO A 95 -11.82 -10.72 20.29
CA PRO A 95 -13.07 -10.68 21.02
C PRO A 95 -14.20 -10.05 20.18
N ASN A 96 -15.44 -10.07 20.70
CA ASN A 96 -16.58 -9.36 20.13
C ASN A 96 -16.84 -9.61 18.63
N LYS A 97 -16.60 -10.84 18.16
CA LYS A 97 -16.73 -11.24 16.75
C LYS A 97 -18.10 -10.93 16.14
N ASP A 98 -19.17 -11.08 16.93
CA ASP A 98 -20.54 -10.84 16.45
C ASP A 98 -20.78 -9.36 16.13
N MET A 99 -20.19 -8.46 16.92
CA MET A 99 -20.22 -7.02 16.66
C MET A 99 -19.41 -6.69 15.40
N VAL A 100 -18.19 -7.20 15.26
CA VAL A 100 -17.35 -7.00 14.07
C VAL A 100 -18.00 -7.57 12.79
N ARG A 101 -18.73 -8.69 12.89
CA ARG A 101 -19.43 -9.29 11.75
C ARG A 101 -20.47 -8.36 11.10
N GLN A 102 -21.04 -7.43 11.86
CA GLN A 102 -22.00 -6.45 11.34
C GLN A 102 -21.36 -5.41 10.42
N TYR A 103 -20.03 -5.29 10.46
CA TYR A 103 -19.25 -4.31 9.69
C TYR A 103 -18.45 -4.96 8.54
N LEU A 104 -18.81 -6.17 8.10
CA LEU A 104 -18.18 -6.76 6.92
C LEU A 104 -18.31 -5.84 5.71
N GLY A 105 -17.21 -5.66 5.00
CA GLY A 105 -17.09 -4.74 3.87
C GLY A 105 -16.89 -3.27 4.23
N HIS A 106 -17.01 -2.88 5.51
CA HIS A 106 -16.65 -1.52 5.94
C HIS A 106 -15.13 -1.37 6.07
N GLN A 107 -14.66 -0.15 5.88
CA GLN A 107 -13.26 0.24 6.10
C GLN A 107 -12.82 -0.12 7.53
N LEU A 108 -11.61 -0.62 7.72
CA LEU A 108 -11.10 -1.02 9.05
C LEU A 108 -11.13 0.14 10.06
N THR A 109 -10.92 1.37 9.60
CA THR A 109 -11.04 2.60 10.40
C THR A 109 -12.48 3.01 10.78
N LYS A 110 -13.49 2.32 10.24
CA LYS A 110 -14.93 2.54 10.54
C LYS A 110 -15.56 1.41 11.35
N ILE A 111 -14.79 0.39 11.71
CA ILE A 111 -15.25 -0.73 12.54
C ILE A 111 -14.93 -0.41 14.00
N PRO A 112 -15.88 -0.52 14.94
CA PRO A 112 -15.57 -0.34 16.36
C PRO A 112 -14.47 -1.30 16.82
N ASP A 113 -13.58 -0.83 17.70
CA ASP A 113 -12.50 -1.66 18.21
C ASP A 113 -13.07 -2.85 19.03
N PRO A 114 -12.85 -4.11 18.61
CA PRO A 114 -13.28 -5.27 19.37
C PRO A 114 -12.66 -5.35 20.77
N PHE A 115 -11.51 -4.71 21.00
CA PHE A 115 -10.81 -4.70 22.29
C PHE A 115 -11.23 -3.53 23.20
N GLY A 116 -11.82 -2.47 22.63
CA GLY A 116 -12.29 -1.29 23.36
C GLY A 116 -11.20 -0.33 23.85
N GLU A 117 -10.01 -0.37 23.25
CA GLU A 117 -8.84 0.42 23.65
C GLU A 117 -8.57 1.61 22.70
N HIS A 118 -9.01 1.49 21.44
CA HIS A 118 -8.77 2.47 20.38
C HIS A 118 -10.06 2.89 19.67
N GLU A 119 -9.97 3.92 18.83
CA GLU A 119 -11.11 4.51 18.12
C GLU A 119 -11.79 3.53 17.15
N SER A 120 -11.04 2.60 16.57
CA SER A 120 -11.53 1.62 15.61
C SER A 120 -10.66 0.36 15.60
N PHE A 121 -11.13 -0.70 14.94
CA PHE A 121 -10.35 -1.91 14.74
C PHE A 121 -9.06 -1.65 13.95
N GLY A 122 -9.12 -0.81 12.91
CA GLY A 122 -7.92 -0.36 12.17
C GLY A 122 -6.94 0.40 13.07
N HIS A 123 -7.43 1.33 13.88
CA HIS A 123 -6.61 2.10 14.82
C HIS A 123 -5.95 1.21 15.88
N HIS A 124 -6.66 0.19 16.39
CA HIS A 124 -6.10 -0.80 17.30
C HIS A 124 -4.91 -1.53 16.68
N ASN A 125 -5.10 -2.12 15.50
CA ASN A 125 -4.06 -2.89 14.82
C ASN A 125 -2.86 -2.01 14.43
N ASN A 126 -3.12 -0.76 14.01
CA ASN A 126 -2.07 0.23 13.75
C ASN A 126 -1.28 0.58 15.02
N ALA A 127 -1.95 0.76 16.17
CA ALA A 127 -1.28 1.00 17.44
C ALA A 127 -0.43 -0.20 17.87
N MET A 128 -0.90 -1.42 17.64
CA MET A 128 -0.14 -2.64 17.91
C MET A 128 1.10 -2.75 17.02
N LEU A 129 0.97 -2.44 15.72
CA LEU A 129 2.13 -2.37 14.81
C LEU A 129 3.14 -1.34 15.32
N ARG A 130 2.71 -0.11 15.58
CA ARG A 130 3.61 0.97 16.00
C ARG A 130 4.34 0.63 17.29
N ARG A 131 3.61 0.20 18.32
CA ARG A 131 4.20 -0.26 19.58
C ARG A 131 5.22 -1.36 19.36
N PHE A 132 4.90 -2.33 18.49
CA PHE A 132 5.80 -3.41 18.17
C PHE A 132 7.08 -2.90 17.50
N LEU A 133 6.99 -2.04 16.48
CA LEU A 133 8.15 -1.46 15.81
C LEU A 133 8.99 -0.57 16.73
N ASP A 134 8.34 0.27 17.55
CA ASP A 134 8.98 1.18 18.50
C ASP A 134 9.79 0.40 19.56
N GLN A 135 9.29 -0.75 20.00
CA GLN A 135 9.98 -1.61 20.96
C GLN A 135 11.34 -2.13 20.43
N PHE A 136 11.49 -2.30 19.11
CA PHE A 136 12.76 -2.69 18.49
C PHE A 136 13.60 -1.49 18.03
N GLY A 137 13.13 -0.26 18.24
CA GLY A 137 13.86 0.96 17.92
C GLY A 137 13.99 1.23 16.42
N PHE A 138 13.03 0.80 15.61
CA PHE A 138 13.01 1.17 14.19
C PHE A 138 12.78 2.68 14.01
N ASP A 139 13.50 3.25 13.05
CA ASP A 139 13.31 4.64 12.61
C ASP A 139 12.45 4.65 11.35
N TYR A 140 11.17 5.04 11.50
CA TYR A 140 10.15 5.01 10.46
C TYR A 140 9.11 6.12 10.64
N GLU A 141 8.45 6.50 9.56
CA GLU A 141 7.22 7.28 9.54
C GLU A 141 6.03 6.33 9.35
N PHE A 142 4.98 6.47 10.16
CA PHE A 142 3.74 5.72 9.97
C PHE A 142 2.77 6.51 9.08
N ALA A 143 2.14 5.85 8.12
CA ALA A 143 1.11 6.45 7.27
C ALA A 143 -0.17 5.60 7.25
N SER A 144 -1.31 6.26 7.44
CA SER A 144 -2.64 5.68 7.28
C SER A 144 -3.14 5.90 5.86
N SER A 145 -3.56 4.83 5.18
CA SER A 145 -4.25 4.94 3.89
C SER A 145 -5.54 5.77 4.01
N THR A 146 -6.30 5.60 5.10
CA THR A 146 -7.52 6.36 5.36
C THR A 146 -7.23 7.85 5.40
N GLU A 147 -6.19 8.27 6.11
CA GLU A 147 -5.80 9.68 6.17
C GLU A 147 -5.32 10.21 4.81
N TYR A 148 -4.51 9.45 4.07
CA TYR A 148 -3.98 9.88 2.77
C TYR A 148 -5.08 10.01 1.72
N TYR A 149 -6.08 9.15 1.74
CA TYR A 149 -7.26 9.25 0.89
C TYR A 149 -8.17 10.40 1.30
N LEU A 150 -8.49 10.57 2.59
CA LEU A 150 -9.41 11.61 3.06
C LEU A 150 -8.83 13.03 2.96
N SER A 151 -7.51 13.19 3.17
CA SER A 151 -6.83 14.48 3.06
C SER A 151 -6.64 14.95 1.62
N GLY A 152 -6.91 14.08 0.64
CA GLY A 152 -6.69 14.35 -0.77
C GLY A 152 -5.23 14.20 -1.22
N ARG A 153 -4.35 13.65 -0.37
CA ARG A 153 -2.94 13.39 -0.73
C ARG A 153 -2.80 12.50 -1.96
N PHE A 154 -3.78 11.61 -2.20
CA PHE A 154 -3.83 10.78 -3.40
C PHE A 154 -4.73 11.31 -4.51
N ASP A 155 -5.41 12.45 -4.37
CA ASP A 155 -6.44 12.88 -5.33
C ASP A 155 -5.89 13.05 -6.75
N ALA A 156 -4.71 13.66 -6.92
CA ALA A 156 -4.08 13.80 -8.22
C ALA A 156 -3.76 12.45 -8.86
N ALA A 157 -3.31 11.47 -8.07
CA ALA A 157 -3.00 10.13 -8.53
C ALA A 157 -4.28 9.31 -8.84
N LEU A 158 -5.36 9.52 -8.08
CA LEU A 158 -6.66 8.91 -8.32
C LEU A 158 -7.30 9.45 -9.61
N LEU A 159 -7.23 10.75 -9.86
CA LEU A 159 -7.66 11.33 -11.13
C LEU A 159 -6.82 10.79 -12.30
N ARG A 160 -5.50 10.65 -12.13
CA ARG A 160 -4.64 10.02 -13.13
C ARG A 160 -5.00 8.56 -13.37
N ALA A 161 -5.29 7.79 -12.32
CA ALA A 161 -5.75 6.41 -12.45
C ALA A 161 -7.10 6.31 -13.15
N LEU A 162 -8.00 7.29 -12.95
CA LEU A 162 -9.27 7.38 -13.66
C LEU A 162 -9.08 7.64 -15.16
N GLU A 163 -8.16 8.53 -15.54
CA GLU A 163 -7.75 8.75 -16.94
C GLU A 163 -7.18 7.48 -17.57
N ARG A 164 -6.40 6.71 -16.80
CA ARG A 164 -5.71 5.48 -17.24
C ARG A 164 -6.49 4.19 -16.97
N PHE A 165 -7.77 4.31 -16.63
CA PHE A 165 -8.58 3.19 -16.15
C PHE A 165 -8.60 2.01 -17.13
N ASP A 166 -8.71 2.25 -18.45
CA ASP A 166 -8.74 1.16 -19.43
C ASP A 166 -7.40 0.40 -19.53
N GLU A 167 -6.29 1.12 -19.40
CA GLU A 167 -4.94 0.52 -19.39
C GLU A 167 -4.73 -0.30 -18.10
N ILE A 168 -5.20 0.20 -16.96
CA ILE A 168 -5.19 -0.54 -15.69
C ILE A 168 -6.06 -1.79 -15.78
N MET A 169 -7.25 -1.69 -16.37
CA MET A 169 -8.13 -2.84 -16.63
C MET A 169 -7.44 -3.87 -17.53
N ALA A 170 -6.75 -3.44 -18.59
CA ALA A 170 -6.03 -4.35 -19.48
C ALA A 170 -4.88 -5.11 -18.78
N ILE A 171 -4.25 -4.50 -17.76
CA ILE A 171 -3.27 -5.18 -16.91
C ILE A 171 -3.94 -6.19 -15.98
N MET A 172 -5.08 -5.82 -15.40
CA MET A 172 -5.72 -6.57 -14.33
C MET A 172 -6.56 -7.75 -14.81
N LEU A 173 -7.37 -7.57 -15.86
CA LEU A 173 -8.32 -8.57 -16.35
C LEU A 173 -7.67 -9.94 -16.65
N PRO A 174 -6.48 -10.04 -17.29
CA PRO A 174 -5.85 -11.35 -17.54
C PRO A 174 -5.49 -12.12 -16.27
N SER A 175 -5.34 -11.45 -15.13
CA SER A 175 -5.00 -12.07 -13.84
C SER A 175 -6.22 -12.61 -13.07
N LEU A 176 -7.44 -12.43 -13.61
CA LEU A 176 -8.69 -12.72 -12.93
C LEU A 176 -9.44 -13.87 -13.60
N GLY A 177 -10.14 -14.68 -12.79
CA GLY A 177 -11.09 -15.68 -13.28
C GLY A 177 -12.29 -15.04 -14.00
N GLU A 178 -13.00 -15.82 -14.81
CA GLU A 178 -14.11 -15.35 -15.65
C GLU A 178 -15.19 -14.57 -14.91
N GLU A 179 -15.67 -15.09 -13.77
CA GLU A 179 -16.69 -14.44 -12.94
C GLU A 179 -16.22 -13.07 -12.42
N ARG A 180 -14.96 -13.00 -11.96
CA ARG A 180 -14.39 -11.74 -11.45
C ARG A 180 -14.15 -10.75 -12.58
N ARG A 181 -13.74 -11.19 -13.77
CA ARG A 181 -13.52 -10.30 -14.93
C ARG A 181 -14.79 -9.53 -15.30
N ALA A 182 -15.96 -10.15 -15.21
CA ALA A 182 -17.23 -9.50 -15.54
C ALA A 182 -17.66 -8.39 -14.56
N THR A 183 -17.15 -8.44 -13.32
CA THR A 183 -17.55 -7.53 -12.23
C THR A 183 -16.42 -6.63 -11.74
N TYR A 184 -15.21 -6.80 -12.29
CA TYR A 184 -14.02 -6.13 -11.79
C TYR A 184 -14.01 -4.64 -12.11
N SER A 185 -13.56 -3.86 -11.13
CA SER A 185 -13.18 -2.47 -11.27
C SER A 185 -11.94 -2.21 -10.39
N PRO A 186 -10.99 -1.37 -10.84
CA PRO A 186 -9.92 -0.88 -9.99
C PRO A 186 -10.44 0.08 -8.92
N PHE A 187 -11.53 0.82 -9.17
CA PHE A 187 -12.15 1.72 -8.19
C PHE A 187 -13.27 1.02 -7.42
N LEU A 188 -13.20 1.11 -6.10
CA LEU A 188 -14.17 0.60 -5.15
C LEU A 188 -14.89 1.80 -4.50
N PRO A 189 -16.09 2.19 -4.97
CA PRO A 189 -16.83 3.27 -4.34
C PRO A 189 -17.29 2.88 -2.94
N ILE A 190 -17.26 3.83 -2.02
CA ILE A 190 -17.86 3.65 -0.69
C ILE A 190 -19.34 3.98 -0.82
N HIS A 191 -20.19 3.04 -0.44
CA HIS A 191 -21.63 3.20 -0.51
C HIS A 191 -22.04 4.37 0.39
N PRO A 192 -22.66 5.44 -0.13
CA PRO A 192 -22.89 6.67 0.63
C PRO A 192 -23.88 6.48 1.79
N GLU A 193 -24.76 5.49 1.69
CA GLU A 193 -25.78 5.21 2.71
C GLU A 193 -25.36 4.14 3.74
N THR A 194 -24.50 3.19 3.36
CA THR A 194 -24.12 2.06 4.24
C THR A 194 -22.68 2.12 4.69
N GLY A 195 -21.79 2.83 3.99
CA GLY A 195 -20.36 2.89 4.29
C GLY A 195 -19.55 1.67 3.83
N VAL A 196 -20.17 0.72 3.13
CA VAL A 196 -19.50 -0.47 2.59
C VAL A 196 -18.60 -0.10 1.41
N VAL A 197 -17.39 -0.65 1.37
CA VAL A 197 -16.48 -0.57 0.21
C VAL A 197 -16.95 -1.53 -0.87
N MET A 198 -17.52 -0.99 -1.96
CA MET A 198 -18.24 -1.76 -2.95
C MET A 198 -17.31 -2.35 -4.02
N GLN A 199 -17.44 -3.66 -4.26
CA GLN A 199 -16.81 -4.34 -5.40
C GLN A 199 -17.85 -4.51 -6.51
N VAL A 200 -17.99 -3.47 -7.33
CA VAL A 200 -19.02 -3.38 -8.38
C VAL A 200 -18.39 -2.94 -9.72
N PRO A 201 -18.97 -3.35 -10.86
CA PRO A 201 -18.57 -2.81 -12.15
C PRO A 201 -18.94 -1.33 -12.23
N ILE A 202 -18.11 -0.56 -12.94
CA ILE A 202 -18.36 0.86 -13.21
C ILE A 202 -19.11 0.98 -14.54
N ALA A 203 -20.29 1.59 -14.49
CA ALA A 203 -21.16 1.79 -15.64
C ALA A 203 -20.69 2.96 -16.52
N GLU A 204 -20.21 4.05 -15.91
CA GLU A 204 -19.74 5.24 -16.61
C GLU A 204 -18.61 5.93 -15.84
N ARG A 205 -17.67 6.56 -16.55
CA ARG A 205 -16.60 7.40 -16.01
C ARG A 205 -16.76 8.81 -16.57
N LYS A 206 -16.81 9.83 -15.71
CA LYS A 206 -16.86 11.24 -16.11
C LYS A 206 -15.55 11.92 -15.76
N LEU A 207 -14.58 11.85 -16.68
CA LEU A 207 -13.21 12.34 -16.45
C LEU A 207 -13.18 13.82 -16.03
N SER A 208 -13.98 14.67 -16.67
CA SER A 208 -14.03 16.11 -16.37
C SER A 208 -14.58 16.43 -14.98
N ALA A 209 -15.41 15.54 -14.42
CA ALA A 209 -15.97 15.69 -13.08
C ALA A 209 -15.17 14.92 -12.02
N GLY A 210 -14.27 14.03 -12.42
CA GLY A 210 -13.56 13.13 -11.50
C GLY A 210 -14.50 12.11 -10.82
N THR A 211 -15.58 11.69 -11.50
CA THR A 211 -16.60 10.80 -10.92
C THR A 211 -16.78 9.50 -11.69
N ILE A 212 -17.32 8.49 -10.99
CA ILE A 212 -17.73 7.20 -11.54
C ILE A 212 -19.20 6.94 -11.22
N ILE A 213 -19.91 6.27 -12.13
CA ILE A 213 -21.29 5.83 -11.94
C ILE A 213 -21.33 4.32 -11.77
N TRP A 214 -22.03 3.86 -10.73
CA TRP A 214 -22.23 2.45 -10.42
C TRP A 214 -23.65 2.21 -9.90
N ARG A 215 -24.05 0.95 -9.80
CA ARG A 215 -25.36 0.55 -9.29
C ARG A 215 -25.21 -0.28 -8.03
N ASP A 216 -26.01 0.04 -7.01
CA ASP A 216 -26.13 -0.82 -5.85
C ASP A 216 -26.72 -2.17 -6.26
N PRO A 217 -26.01 -3.29 -6.04
CA PRO A 217 -26.52 -4.62 -6.39
C PRO A 217 -27.80 -5.00 -5.65
N ALA A 218 -28.06 -4.45 -4.47
CA ALA A 218 -29.23 -4.80 -3.66
C ALA A 218 -30.50 -4.08 -4.14
N THR A 219 -30.38 -2.82 -4.54
CA THR A 219 -31.55 -1.98 -4.90
C THR A 219 -31.64 -1.61 -6.39
N GLY A 220 -30.55 -1.76 -7.15
CA GLY A 220 -30.43 -1.29 -8.53
C GLY A 220 -30.27 0.23 -8.69
N LYS A 221 -30.31 0.98 -7.58
CA LYS A 221 -30.15 2.44 -7.54
C LYS A 221 -28.78 2.83 -8.07
N ALA A 222 -28.74 3.85 -8.93
CA ALA A 222 -27.50 4.39 -9.46
C ALA A 222 -26.93 5.46 -8.52
N PHE A 223 -25.61 5.45 -8.34
CA PHE A 223 -24.87 6.46 -7.59
C PHE A 223 -23.77 7.04 -8.47
N GLU A 224 -23.57 8.35 -8.37
CA GLU A 224 -22.40 9.03 -8.91
C GLU A 224 -21.47 9.36 -7.73
N THR A 225 -20.22 8.89 -7.80
CA THR A 225 -19.26 8.96 -6.70
C THR A 225 -17.97 9.62 -7.19
N PRO A 226 -17.47 10.68 -6.51
CA PRO A 226 -16.13 11.20 -6.77
C PRO A 226 -15.07 10.14 -6.51
N VAL A 227 -14.02 10.08 -7.33
CA VAL A 227 -12.91 9.16 -7.08
C VAL A 227 -11.93 9.66 -6.01
N THR A 228 -12.09 10.93 -5.60
CA THR A 228 -11.22 11.68 -4.68
C THR A 228 -11.84 11.86 -3.30
N GLY A 229 -11.11 12.48 -2.36
CA GLY A 229 -11.63 12.87 -1.04
C GLY A 229 -12.06 11.69 -0.17
N GLY A 230 -11.49 10.51 -0.43
CA GLY A 230 -11.81 9.26 0.28
C GLY A 230 -13.23 8.73 0.03
N HIS A 231 -13.89 9.10 -1.07
CA HIS A 231 -15.18 8.52 -1.50
C HIS A 231 -15.03 7.20 -2.28
N CYS A 232 -13.82 6.93 -2.79
CA CYS A 232 -13.44 5.67 -3.40
C CYS A 232 -12.14 5.17 -2.80
N LYS A 233 -11.92 3.85 -2.84
CA LYS A 233 -10.64 3.19 -2.57
C LYS A 233 -10.22 2.44 -3.82
N LEU A 234 -8.95 2.49 -4.21
CA LEU A 234 -8.45 1.57 -5.24
C LEU A 234 -8.34 0.14 -4.68
N GLN A 235 -8.63 -0.84 -5.53
CA GLN A 235 -8.35 -2.24 -5.25
C GLN A 235 -6.85 -2.42 -5.01
N TRP A 236 -6.48 -3.26 -4.05
CA TRP A 236 -5.12 -3.33 -3.51
C TRP A 236 -3.95 -3.42 -4.53
N LYS A 237 -4.08 -4.10 -5.67
CA LYS A 237 -3.01 -4.13 -6.69
C LYS A 237 -2.87 -2.80 -7.45
N PRO A 238 -3.94 -2.24 -8.04
CA PRO A 238 -3.92 -0.86 -8.53
C PRO A 238 -3.53 0.17 -7.48
N ASP A 239 -3.97 0.01 -6.25
CA ASP A 239 -3.66 0.90 -5.14
C ASP A 239 -2.16 0.91 -4.84
N TRP A 240 -1.52 -0.26 -4.79
CA TRP A 240 -0.08 -0.36 -4.56
C TRP A 240 0.73 0.30 -5.69
N GLY A 241 0.37 0.07 -6.95
CA GLY A 241 1.00 0.74 -8.09
C GLY A 241 0.76 2.26 -8.11
N MET A 242 -0.42 2.70 -7.67
CA MET A 242 -0.77 4.12 -7.53
C MET A 242 0.01 4.78 -6.39
N ARG A 243 0.17 4.09 -5.26
CA ARG A 243 0.93 4.54 -4.10
C ARG A 243 2.40 4.78 -4.46
N TRP A 244 3.02 3.88 -5.20
CA TRP A 244 4.37 4.07 -5.75
C TRP A 244 4.47 5.32 -6.62
N TYR A 245 3.50 5.53 -7.51
CA TYR A 245 3.44 6.71 -8.36
C TYR A 245 3.25 7.99 -7.54
N ALA A 246 2.33 7.99 -6.58
CA ALA A 246 1.93 9.18 -5.82
C ALA A 246 3.00 9.63 -4.82
N LEU A 247 3.68 8.68 -4.18
CA LEU A 247 4.70 8.95 -3.17
C LEU A 247 6.11 8.99 -3.76
N GLY A 248 6.30 8.47 -4.97
CA GLY A 248 7.60 8.36 -5.61
C GLY A 248 8.52 7.41 -4.85
N VAL A 249 8.02 6.25 -4.43
CA VAL A 249 8.80 5.24 -3.69
C VAL A 249 9.99 4.78 -4.53
N ASP A 250 11.15 4.65 -3.88
CA ASP A 250 12.39 4.22 -4.54
C ASP A 250 12.75 2.77 -4.24
N TYR A 251 12.35 2.27 -3.06
CA TYR A 251 12.61 0.89 -2.67
C TYR A 251 11.48 0.30 -1.83
N GLU A 252 10.98 -0.86 -2.23
CA GLU A 252 10.06 -1.66 -1.41
C GLU A 252 10.33 -3.15 -1.61
N MET A 253 10.38 -3.90 -0.50
CA MET A 253 10.55 -5.35 -0.51
C MET A 253 9.19 -6.03 -0.39
N SER A 254 9.09 -7.27 -0.87
CA SER A 254 7.85 -8.05 -0.73
C SER A 254 8.13 -9.52 -0.49
N GLY A 255 7.18 -10.21 0.15
CA GLY A 255 7.21 -11.67 0.24
C GLY A 255 7.13 -12.33 -1.13
N LYS A 256 7.73 -13.51 -1.29
CA LYS A 256 7.70 -14.27 -2.56
C LYS A 256 6.29 -14.60 -3.06
N ASP A 257 5.32 -14.67 -2.15
CA ASP A 257 3.90 -14.87 -2.44
C ASP A 257 3.28 -13.69 -3.19
N LEU A 258 3.92 -12.52 -3.16
CA LEU A 258 3.47 -11.30 -3.82
C LEU A 258 4.16 -11.02 -5.16
N ILE A 259 5.06 -11.89 -5.64
CA ILE A 259 5.84 -11.67 -6.89
C ILE A 259 4.95 -11.28 -8.08
N ASP A 260 3.87 -12.03 -8.32
CA ASP A 260 2.98 -11.74 -9.45
C ASP A 260 2.14 -10.47 -9.21
N SER A 261 1.92 -10.11 -7.95
CA SER A 261 1.24 -8.87 -7.58
C SER A 261 2.16 -7.66 -7.83
N VAL A 262 3.44 -7.75 -7.45
CA VAL A 262 4.45 -6.74 -7.75
C VAL A 262 4.56 -6.49 -9.25
N LYS A 263 4.61 -7.55 -10.07
CA LYS A 263 4.64 -7.40 -11.54
C LYS A 263 3.45 -6.58 -12.08
N LEU A 264 2.26 -6.81 -11.55
CA LEU A 264 1.05 -6.08 -11.96
C LEU A 264 1.11 -4.63 -11.48
N SER A 265 1.43 -4.40 -10.20
CA SER A 265 1.58 -3.06 -9.62
C SER A 265 2.68 -2.24 -10.32
N SER A 266 3.78 -2.85 -10.73
CA SER A 266 4.88 -2.18 -11.45
C SER A 266 4.40 -1.69 -12.81
N ARG A 267 3.64 -2.52 -13.54
CA ARG A 267 3.04 -2.13 -14.83
C ARG A 267 2.02 -1.00 -14.65
N ILE A 268 1.27 -1.02 -13.55
CA ILE A 268 0.31 0.04 -13.24
C ILE A 268 1.06 1.35 -12.93
N CYS A 269 2.11 1.33 -12.12
CA CYS A 269 2.95 2.50 -11.84
C CYS A 269 3.53 3.11 -13.14
N GLN A 270 3.99 2.25 -14.08
CA GLN A 270 4.45 2.68 -15.40
C GLN A 270 3.35 3.35 -16.23
N VAL A 271 2.14 2.76 -16.25
CA VAL A 271 0.96 3.35 -16.93
C VAL A 271 0.58 4.71 -16.34
N LEU A 272 0.73 4.89 -15.03
CA LEU A 272 0.48 6.17 -14.37
C LEU A 272 1.55 7.22 -14.74
N GLY A 273 2.77 6.77 -15.06
CA GLY A 273 3.84 7.58 -15.63
C GLY A 273 5.11 7.66 -14.78
N ALA A 274 5.33 6.70 -13.87
CA ALA A 274 6.52 6.66 -13.02
C ALA A 274 7.32 5.36 -13.19
N GLU A 275 8.61 5.43 -12.85
CA GLU A 275 9.46 4.25 -12.71
C GLU A 275 9.14 3.56 -11.38
N PRO A 276 8.75 2.27 -11.37
CA PRO A 276 8.47 1.55 -10.13
C PRO A 276 9.71 1.49 -9.23
N PRO A 277 9.54 1.24 -7.92
CA PRO A 277 10.66 1.11 -7.01
C PRO A 277 11.55 -0.08 -7.36
N ASP A 278 12.82 0.01 -7.00
CA ASP A 278 13.66 -1.18 -6.90
C ASP A 278 13.14 -2.05 -5.75
N GLY A 279 13.42 -3.35 -5.78
CA GLY A 279 12.90 -4.23 -4.75
C GLY A 279 13.55 -5.60 -4.73
N PHE A 280 13.31 -6.32 -3.65
CA PHE A 280 13.82 -7.66 -3.40
C PHE A 280 12.71 -8.54 -2.83
N ASN A 281 12.62 -9.77 -3.35
CA ASN A 281 11.65 -10.75 -2.86
C ASN A 281 12.28 -11.64 -1.79
N TYR A 282 11.70 -11.69 -0.60
CA TYR A 282 12.18 -12.54 0.49
C TYR A 282 11.31 -13.80 0.68
N GLU A 283 11.96 -14.83 1.20
CA GLU A 283 11.32 -16.09 1.56
C GLU A 283 10.36 -15.94 2.74
N LEU A 284 9.35 -16.82 2.79
CA LEU A 284 8.40 -16.87 3.88
C LEU A 284 9.10 -17.39 5.15
N PHE A 285 8.72 -16.86 6.30
CA PHE A 285 8.97 -17.56 7.55
C PHE A 285 8.05 -18.78 7.58
N LEU A 286 8.65 -19.96 7.36
CA LEU A 286 7.98 -21.23 7.62
C LEU A 286 8.07 -21.47 9.12
N ASP A 287 6.90 -21.66 9.73
CA ASP A 287 6.73 -22.11 11.11
C ASP A 287 7.11 -23.60 11.29
#